data_AF-A0A536TPH7-F1
#
_entry.id   AF-A0A536TPH7-F1
#
_cell.length_a   1.000
_cell.length_b   1.000
_cell.length_c   1.000
_cell.angle_alpha   90.00
_cell.angle_beta   90.00
_cell.angle_gamma   90.00
#
_symmetry.space_group_name_H-M   'P 1'
#
loop_
_entity.id
_entity.type
_entity.pdbx_description
1 polymer ?
#
loop_
_entity_poly.entity_id
_entity_poly.type
_entity_poly.pdbx_seq_one_letter_code
_entity_poly.pdbx_strand_id
1 'polypeptide(L)'
;MTGRVQVDPQRAFAEIAEFNRTLAQGLSLLDKTRDRDVQIATTPKREVFRQDKTVLYHYEPMAKREVKVPVLVVYGLIGRYTMADLQEDRSLMRNMLGQGVDLYVVDWGSPTRTDRWLTLDDYIDGYLHECI
;
A
#
# COMPACT_ATOMS: atom_id res chain seq x y z
N MET A 1 -21.29 -23.80 -40.46
CA MET A 1 -21.51 -22.43 -39.98
C MET A 1 -20.15 -21.84 -39.63
N THR A 2 -19.46 -21.25 -40.60
CA THR A 2 -18.11 -20.70 -40.45
C THR A 2 -18.19 -19.25 -40.87
N GLY A 3 -18.38 -18.35 -39.90
CA GLY A 3 -18.43 -16.91 -40.15
C GLY A 3 -17.05 -16.44 -40.61
N ARG A 4 -16.94 -16.01 -41.87
CA ARG A 4 -15.76 -15.28 -42.37
C ARG A 4 -15.60 -14.01 -41.54
N VAL A 5 -14.49 -13.87 -40.83
CA VAL A 5 -14.10 -12.58 -40.24
C VAL A 5 -13.88 -11.61 -41.40
N GLN A 6 -14.81 -10.66 -41.58
CA GLN A 6 -14.64 -9.56 -42.53
C GLN A 6 -13.72 -8.51 -41.86
N VAL A 7 -12.47 -8.45 -42.30
CA VAL A 7 -11.54 -7.40 -41.87
C VAL A 7 -11.85 -6.15 -42.68
N ASP A 8 -12.43 -5.14 -42.02
CA ASP A 8 -12.59 -3.80 -42.59
C ASP A 8 -11.21 -3.11 -42.61
N PRO A 9 -10.65 -2.79 -43.79
CA PRO A 9 -9.33 -2.16 -43.90
C PRO A 9 -9.25 -0.84 -43.14
N GLN A 10 -10.30 -0.01 -43.17
CA GLN A 10 -10.28 1.30 -42.51
C GLN A 10 -10.22 1.15 -40.99
N ARG A 11 -10.99 0.19 -40.47
CA ARG A 11 -10.97 -0.17 -39.05
C ARG A 11 -9.63 -0.76 -38.63
N ALA A 12 -9.06 -1.67 -39.42
CA ALA A 12 -7.75 -2.24 -39.14
C ALA A 12 -6.64 -1.18 -39.10
N PHE A 13 -6.66 -0.20 -40.01
CA PHE A 13 -5.73 0.93 -39.98
C PHE A 13 -5.92 1.81 -38.74
N ALA A 14 -7.16 2.09 -38.35
CA ALA A 14 -7.45 2.86 -37.15
C ALA A 14 -6.94 2.16 -35.87
N GLU A 15 -7.17 0.85 -35.76
CA GLU A 15 -6.69 0.02 -34.64
C GLU A 15 -5.15 -0.01 -34.58
N ILE A 16 -4.46 -0.15 -35.71
CA ILE A 16 -2.99 -0.08 -35.78
C ILE A 16 -2.46 1.29 -35.34
N ALA A 17 -3.12 2.37 -35.78
CA ALA A 17 -2.74 3.73 -35.40
C ALA A 17 -2.98 4.03 -33.91
N GLU A 18 -4.05 3.47 -33.33
CA GLU A 18 -4.33 3.55 -31.90
C GLU A 18 -3.31 2.74 -31.08
N PHE A 19 -2.98 1.52 -31.52
CA PHE A 19 -1.96 0.69 -30.91
C PHE A 19 -0.60 1.40 -30.87
N ASN A 20 -0.15 1.96 -32.00
CA ASN A 20 1.11 2.69 -32.08
C ASN A 20 1.13 3.91 -31.16
N ARG A 21 0.00 4.64 -31.04
CA ARG A 21 -0.12 5.77 -30.10
C ARG A 21 -0.02 5.31 -28.65
N THR A 22 -0.74 4.25 -28.29
CA THR A 22 -0.72 3.69 -26.92
C THR A 22 0.67 3.18 -26.57
N LEU A 23 1.35 2.49 -27.50
CA LEU A 23 2.71 1.99 -27.31
C LEU A 23 3.72 3.13 -27.13
N ALA A 24 3.65 4.17 -27.96
CA ALA A 24 4.52 5.35 -27.82
C ALA A 24 4.29 6.09 -26.50
N GLN A 25 3.02 6.21 -26.06
CA GLN A 25 2.69 6.78 -24.75
C GLN A 25 3.24 5.92 -23.60
N GLY A 26 3.08 4.60 -23.66
CA GLY A 26 3.60 3.67 -22.65
C GLY A 26 5.12 3.76 -22.52
N LEU A 27 5.86 3.78 -23.63
CA LEU A 27 7.31 3.98 -23.63
C LEU A 27 7.71 5.32 -23.02
N SER A 28 7.00 6.41 -23.36
CA SER A 28 7.30 7.73 -22.77
C SER A 28 7.04 7.78 -21.27
N LEU A 29 6.01 7.09 -20.77
CA LEU A 29 5.73 6.99 -19.34
C LEU A 29 6.81 6.20 -18.61
N LEU A 30 7.26 5.07 -19.16
CA LEU A 30 8.32 4.26 -18.57
C LEU A 30 9.67 4.98 -18.53
N ASP A 31 9.99 5.79 -19.54
CA ASP A 31 11.21 6.61 -19.57
C ASP A 31 11.19 7.73 -18.51
N LYS A 32 10.02 8.33 -18.28
CA LYS A 32 9.86 9.47 -17.36
C LYS A 32 9.64 9.07 -15.91
N THR A 33 8.99 7.93 -15.67
CA THR A 33 8.60 7.51 -14.32
C THR A 33 9.74 6.78 -13.64
N ARG A 34 10.14 7.25 -12.47
CA ARG A 34 11.12 6.61 -11.60
C ARG A 34 10.41 6.06 -10.36
N ASP A 35 11.02 5.07 -9.69
CA ASP A 35 10.46 4.53 -8.43
C ASP A 35 10.18 5.61 -7.38
N ARG A 36 11.02 6.66 -7.33
CA ARG A 36 10.83 7.80 -6.41
C ARG A 36 9.54 8.60 -6.66
N ASP A 37 8.98 8.51 -7.86
CA ASP A 37 7.79 9.24 -8.27
C ASP A 37 6.51 8.48 -7.86
N VAL A 38 6.64 7.19 -7.49
CA VAL A 38 5.54 6.37 -6.98
C VAL A 38 5.54 6.41 -5.47
N GLN A 39 4.68 7.27 -4.91
CA GLN A 39 4.52 7.35 -3.46
C GLN A 39 3.44 6.37 -2.99
N ILE A 40 3.78 5.59 -1.95
CA ILE A 40 2.86 4.73 -1.21
C ILE A 40 2.96 5.06 0.27
N ALA A 41 1.96 4.64 1.05
CA ALA A 41 1.88 4.87 2.49
C ALA A 41 1.98 6.34 2.91
N THR A 42 1.42 7.21 2.07
CA THR A 42 1.42 8.68 2.23
C THR A 42 0.38 9.19 3.23
N THR A 43 -0.47 8.31 3.76
CA THR A 43 -1.52 8.71 4.69
C THR A 43 -0.89 9.31 5.95
N PRO A 44 -1.27 10.54 6.35
CA PRO A 44 -0.67 11.23 7.47
C PRO A 44 -0.79 10.42 8.77
N LYS A 45 0.34 10.30 9.45
CA LYS A 45 0.49 9.54 10.69
C LYS A 45 1.67 10.08 11.48
N ARG A 46 1.60 9.90 12.79
CA ARG A 46 2.69 10.25 13.71
C ARG A 46 3.16 9.03 14.46
N GLU A 47 4.47 8.97 14.70
CA GLU A 47 5.06 8.00 15.61
C GLU A 47 4.58 8.31 17.03
N VAL A 48 4.05 7.31 17.72
CA VAL A 48 3.60 7.42 19.11
C VAL A 48 4.42 6.56 20.06
N PHE A 49 5.10 5.54 19.53
CA PHE A 49 6.01 4.69 20.28
C PHE A 49 7.05 4.06 19.33
N ARG A 50 8.24 3.77 19.87
CA ARG A 50 9.31 3.07 19.16
C ARG A 50 10.12 2.22 20.13
N GLN A 51 10.42 1.01 19.70
CA GLN A 51 11.39 0.10 20.33
C GLN A 51 12.22 -0.55 19.23
N ASP A 52 13.54 -0.34 19.28
CA ASP A 52 14.46 -0.74 18.22
C ASP A 52 14.00 -0.25 16.83
N LYS A 53 13.64 -1.21 15.96
CA LYS A 53 13.11 -1.01 14.61
C LYS A 53 11.58 -1.04 14.55
N THR A 54 10.92 -1.49 15.62
CA THR A 54 9.47 -1.56 15.70
C THR A 54 8.92 -0.18 16.06
N VAL A 55 7.97 0.30 15.29
CA VAL A 55 7.34 1.61 15.46
C VAL A 55 5.83 1.45 15.50
N LEU A 56 5.19 2.08 16.48
CA LEU A 56 3.74 2.24 16.51
C LEU A 56 3.40 3.62 15.94
N TYR A 57 2.63 3.62 14.86
CA TYR A 57 2.10 4.85 14.29
C TYR A 57 0.63 5.02 14.65
N HIS A 58 0.23 6.25 14.92
CA HIS A 58 -1.15 6.67 15.00
C HIS A 58 -1.49 7.56 13.81
N TYR A 59 -2.51 7.17 13.04
CA TYR A 59 -2.94 7.95 11.88
C TYR A 59 -3.68 9.22 12.29
N GLU A 60 -3.61 10.24 11.45
CA GLU A 60 -4.40 11.45 11.65
C GLU A 60 -5.86 11.20 11.24
N PRO A 61 -6.85 11.61 12.06
CA PRO A 61 -8.26 11.43 11.72
C PRO A 61 -8.65 12.16 10.44
N MET A 62 -9.38 11.49 9.54
CA MET A 62 -9.87 12.07 8.29
C MET A 62 -11.39 12.37 8.31
N ALA A 63 -12.11 11.86 9.30
CA ALA A 63 -13.53 12.08 9.51
C ALA A 63 -13.84 12.18 11.01
N LYS A 64 -15.06 12.59 11.34
CA LYS A 64 -15.53 12.55 12.73
C LYS A 64 -15.52 11.09 13.21
N ARG A 65 -14.97 10.85 14.40
CA ARG A 65 -14.92 9.51 14.99
C ARG A 65 -16.32 8.94 15.18
N GLU A 66 -16.61 7.83 14.50
CA GLU A 66 -17.86 7.07 14.63
C GLU A 66 -17.65 5.81 15.47
N VAL A 67 -16.47 5.19 15.36
CA VAL A 67 -16.11 3.99 16.12
C VAL A 67 -15.42 4.39 17.43
N LYS A 68 -16.01 4.00 18.56
CA LYS A 68 -15.48 4.35 19.89
C LYS A 68 -14.18 3.63 20.21
N VAL A 69 -14.07 2.35 19.86
CA VAL A 69 -12.89 1.53 20.14
C VAL A 69 -11.87 1.71 19.02
N PRO A 70 -10.61 2.08 19.32
CA PRO A 70 -9.59 2.19 18.28
C PRO A 70 -9.23 0.83 17.69
N VAL A 71 -8.71 0.82 16.47
CA VAL A 71 -8.25 -0.38 15.77
C VAL A 71 -6.72 -0.36 15.69
N LEU A 72 -6.09 -1.43 16.18
CA LEU A 72 -4.67 -1.69 15.99
C LEU A 72 -4.48 -2.65 14.80
N VAL A 73 -3.79 -2.19 13.77
CA VAL A 73 -3.44 -3.01 12.61
C VAL A 73 -2.07 -3.63 12.81
N VAL A 74 -2.05 -4.95 12.90
CA VAL A 74 -0.82 -5.75 13.01
C VAL A 74 -0.63 -6.49 11.68
N TYR A 75 0.28 -5.99 10.84
CA TYR A 75 0.59 -6.64 9.57
C TYR A 75 1.49 -7.87 9.79
N GLY A 76 1.51 -8.78 8.82
CA GLY A 76 2.39 -9.96 8.88
C GLY A 76 3.88 -9.58 8.92
N LEU A 77 4.71 -10.47 9.48
CA LEU A 77 6.17 -10.31 9.52
C LEU A 77 6.83 -10.41 8.12
N ILE A 78 6.10 -10.93 7.13
CA ILE A 78 6.51 -10.98 5.73
C ILE A 78 5.81 -9.85 4.98
N GLY A 79 6.61 -8.96 4.37
CA GLY A 79 6.13 -7.76 3.68
C GLY A 79 6.14 -6.53 4.59
N ARG A 80 5.36 -5.50 4.23
CA ARG A 80 5.26 -4.25 4.99
C ARG A 80 3.81 -3.82 5.07
N TYR A 81 3.44 -3.13 6.16
CA TYR A 81 2.10 -2.58 6.34
C TYR A 81 1.69 -1.62 5.21
N THR A 82 2.68 -1.04 4.51
CA THR A 82 2.47 -0.17 3.34
C THR A 82 1.71 -0.85 2.21
N MET A 83 1.59 -2.18 2.20
CA MET A 83 0.71 -2.90 1.27
C MET A 83 -0.78 -2.68 1.56
N ALA A 84 -1.13 -2.42 2.83
CA ALA A 84 -2.48 -2.03 3.22
C ALA A 84 -2.70 -0.51 3.13
N ASP A 85 -1.63 0.28 3.09
CA ASP A 85 -1.65 1.74 2.88
C ASP A 85 -0.96 2.07 1.55
N LEU A 86 -1.54 1.66 0.42
CA LEU A 86 -0.88 1.77 -0.89
C LEU A 86 -0.92 3.21 -1.45
N GLN A 87 -1.64 3.43 -2.55
CA GLN A 87 -1.91 4.76 -3.09
C GLN A 87 -3.19 5.33 -2.47
N GLU A 88 -3.43 6.63 -2.61
CA GLU A 88 -4.56 7.30 -1.94
C GLU A 88 -5.93 6.70 -2.27
N ASP A 89 -6.11 6.23 -3.51
CA ASP A 89 -7.31 5.59 -4.04
C ASP A 89 -7.39 4.07 -3.73
N ARG A 90 -6.31 3.50 -3.20
CA ARG A 90 -6.14 2.04 -2.94
C ARG A 90 -5.70 1.72 -1.51
N SER A 91 -5.79 2.69 -0.60
CA SER A 91 -5.40 2.53 0.80
C SER A 91 -6.59 2.05 1.63
N LEU A 92 -6.45 0.86 2.23
CA LEU A 92 -7.38 0.36 3.23
C LEU A 92 -7.39 1.28 4.45
N MET A 93 -6.22 1.79 4.86
CA MET A 93 -6.09 2.68 6.01
C MET A 93 -6.89 3.98 5.82
N ARG A 94 -6.75 4.64 4.65
CA ARG A 94 -7.54 5.85 4.33
C ARG A 94 -9.03 5.58 4.31
N ASN A 95 -9.42 4.44 3.77
CA ASN A 95 -10.83 4.06 3.72
C ASN A 95 -11.41 3.92 5.15
N MET A 96 -10.71 3.24 6.04
CA MET A 96 -11.12 3.11 7.44
C MET A 96 -11.16 4.46 8.17
N LEU A 97 -10.14 5.31 7.99
CA LEU A 97 -10.12 6.67 8.56
C LEU A 97 -11.29 7.53 8.05
N GLY A 98 -11.64 7.41 6.78
CA GLY A 98 -12.78 8.09 6.16
C GLY A 98 -14.13 7.63 6.72
N GLN A 99 -14.21 6.40 7.22
CA GLN A 99 -15.37 5.87 7.96
C GLN A 99 -15.35 6.22 9.46
N GLY A 100 -14.44 7.10 9.90
CA GLY A 100 -14.37 7.54 11.29
C GLY A 100 -13.78 6.50 12.26
N VAL A 101 -12.95 5.58 11.76
CA VAL A 101 -12.17 4.64 12.59
C VAL A 101 -10.90 5.34 13.10
N ASP A 102 -10.63 5.22 14.40
CA ASP A 102 -9.37 5.66 15.02
C ASP A 102 -8.32 4.55 14.87
N LEU A 103 -7.22 4.81 14.16
CA LEU A 103 -6.38 3.75 13.60
C LEU A 103 -4.91 3.87 14.00
N TYR A 104 -4.37 2.74 14.48
CA TYR A 104 -2.97 2.53 14.79
C TYR A 104 -2.39 1.43 13.91
N VAL A 105 -1.09 1.47 13.61
CA VAL A 105 -0.42 0.39 12.88
C VAL A 105 0.95 0.11 13.48
N VAL A 106 1.29 -1.18 13.58
CA VAL A 106 2.63 -1.64 13.94
C VAL A 106 3.47 -1.77 12.68
N ASP A 107 4.60 -1.08 12.64
CA ASP A 107 5.66 -1.25 11.65
C ASP A 107 6.83 -2.01 12.30
N TRP A 108 7.05 -3.27 11.89
CA TRP A 108 8.15 -4.09 12.40
C TRP A 108 9.54 -3.63 11.97
N GLY A 109 9.62 -2.69 11.02
CA GLY A 109 10.86 -2.28 10.39
C GLY A 109 11.43 -3.35 9.46
N SER A 110 12.74 -3.29 9.22
CA SER A 110 13.43 -4.26 8.37
C SER A 110 14.32 -5.18 9.21
N PRO A 111 14.25 -6.51 9.02
CA PRO A 111 15.09 -7.43 9.76
C PRO A 111 16.57 -7.21 9.42
N THR A 112 17.42 -7.32 10.44
CA THR A 112 18.88 -7.24 10.32
C THR A 112 19.54 -8.46 10.95
N ARG A 113 20.88 -8.54 10.89
CA ARG A 113 21.62 -9.69 11.45
C ARG A 113 21.45 -9.85 12.97
N THR A 114 21.09 -8.78 13.68
CA THR A 114 20.83 -8.84 15.14
C THR A 114 19.59 -9.66 15.46
N ASP A 115 18.68 -9.80 14.50
CA ASP A 115 17.37 -10.42 14.69
C ASP A 115 17.38 -11.93 14.51
N ARG A 116 18.56 -12.52 14.26
CA ARG A 116 18.75 -13.94 13.94
C ARG A 116 18.11 -14.90 14.96
N TRP A 117 18.05 -14.48 16.21
CA TRP A 117 17.61 -15.30 17.32
C TRP A 117 16.21 -14.93 17.83
N LEU A 118 15.55 -13.96 17.17
CA LEU A 118 14.16 -13.65 17.51
C LEU A 118 13.28 -14.84 17.17
N THR A 119 12.46 -15.21 18.15
CA THR A 119 11.39 -16.19 18.04
C THR A 119 10.06 -15.48 17.87
N LEU A 120 8.99 -16.23 17.56
CA LEU A 120 7.65 -15.66 17.47
C LEU A 120 7.21 -15.06 18.82
N ASP A 121 7.60 -15.68 19.93
CA ASP A 121 7.28 -15.22 21.28
C ASP A 121 7.87 -13.84 21.55
N ASP A 122 9.11 -13.57 21.09
CA ASP A 122 9.73 -12.24 21.21
C ASP A 122 8.94 -11.16 20.44
N TYR A 123 8.30 -11.51 19.31
CA TYR A 123 7.44 -10.59 18.57
C TYR A 123 6.09 -10.36 19.27
N ILE A 124 5.50 -11.39 19.87
CA ILE A 124 4.17 -11.32 20.49
C ILE A 124 4.27 -10.75 21.90
N ASP A 125 5.03 -11.39 22.78
CA ASP A 125 5.12 -11.07 24.20
C ASP A 125 6.13 -9.95 24.49
N GLY A 126 7.01 -9.65 23.52
CA GLY A 126 7.90 -8.49 23.56
C GLY A 126 7.33 -7.34 22.75
N TYR A 127 7.72 -7.25 21.47
CA TYR A 127 7.47 -6.06 20.65
C TYR A 127 5.99 -5.67 20.53
N LEU A 128 5.07 -6.62 20.32
CA LEU A 128 3.65 -6.32 20.21
C LEU A 128 3.03 -5.95 21.55
N HIS A 129 3.42 -6.63 22.62
CA HIS A 129 2.93 -6.35 23.97
C HIS A 129 3.21 -4.90 24.38
N GLU A 130 4.42 -4.40 24.10
CA GLU A 130 4.82 -3.01 24.41
C GLU A 130 4.07 -1.96 23.58
N CYS A 131 3.37 -2.35 22.52
CA CYS A 131 2.54 -1.44 21.72
C CYS A 131 1.11 -1.26 22.25
N ILE A 132 0.68 -2.03 23.25
CA ILE A 132 -0.73 -2.12 23.71
C ILE A 132 -0.92 -1.50 25.09
#